data_AF-V4JA65-F1
#
_entry.id   AF-V4JA65-F1
#
_cell.length_a   1.000
_cell.length_b   1.000
_cell.length_c   1.000
_cell.angle_alpha   90.00
_cell.angle_beta   90.00
_cell.angle_gamma   90.00
#
_symmetry.space_group_name_H-M   'P 1'
#
loop_
_entity.id
_entity.type
_entity.pdbx_description
1 polymer ?
#
loop_
_entity_poly.entity_id
_entity_poly.type
_entity_poly.pdbx_seq_one_letter_code
_entity_poly.pdbx_strand_id
1 'polypeptide(L)'
;MSEALQTAIARQRMLLQGRLAGQLDRLVTPCCDAWGNRAALEDLLDAALAELPGCKYLYLLDDQARQVTANISPKGPLIEHFGRDRSQRPYLAEALSGADFSLSHAYLSCNRQRPSLTAIQRIIGADAGLVGFLGADFDLRELPVTRELYRQSDDWLQLKGDPAIRGGLFYQQRVESLMDSRIDTVLALVTELLAEHGIFHGKLHFSSSRATIWSLEDPFRYRVLDFEDLSGPDTLLAYPRRGYPAEAEIPAQRVTEVFQAFKALRFMDENIYLRSGSLNIFNGIVALNFSCDGSHYMRWDELLEKDLDFWLGTGMSCATTSEQTPPAVQASPGIEQATAIGTLGSMPLGL
;
A
#
# COMPACT_ATOMS: atom_id res chain seq x y z
N MET A 1 -1.74 2.20 -5.67
CA MET A 1 -0.87 1.47 -4.73
C MET A 1 0.49 2.13 -4.80
N SER A 2 1.18 2.39 -3.69
CA SER A 2 2.50 3.03 -3.75
C SER A 2 3.48 2.15 -4.53
N GLU A 3 4.45 2.77 -5.20
CA GLU A 3 5.49 2.05 -5.96
C GLU A 3 6.30 1.11 -5.05
N ALA A 4 6.65 1.58 -3.85
CA ALA A 4 7.31 0.74 -2.84
C ALA A 4 6.52 -0.53 -2.49
N LEU A 5 5.20 -0.42 -2.32
CA LEU A 5 4.34 -1.57 -2.05
C LEU A 5 4.21 -2.49 -3.27
N GLN A 6 4.14 -1.93 -4.49
CA GLN A 6 4.16 -2.69 -5.74
C GLN A 6 5.45 -3.51 -5.87
N THR A 7 6.61 -2.91 -5.61
CA THR A 7 7.92 -3.57 -5.65
C THR A 7 8.02 -4.69 -4.62
N ALA A 8 7.56 -4.45 -3.38
CA ALA A 8 7.52 -5.48 -2.35
C ALA A 8 6.63 -6.67 -2.76
N ILE A 9 5.45 -6.39 -3.32
CA ILE A 9 4.53 -7.43 -3.83
C ILE A 9 5.16 -8.18 -5.02
N ALA A 10 5.79 -7.49 -5.96
CA ALA A 10 6.42 -8.10 -7.13
C ALA A 10 7.56 -9.05 -6.74
N ARG A 11 8.43 -8.63 -5.80
CA ARG A 11 9.49 -9.48 -5.24
C ARG A 11 8.94 -10.75 -4.61
N GLN A 12 7.87 -10.63 -3.81
CA GLN A 12 7.22 -11.78 -3.17
C GLN A 12 6.58 -12.72 -4.20
N ARG A 13 5.96 -12.18 -5.26
CA ARG A 13 5.42 -12.98 -6.36
C ARG A 13 6.51 -13.75 -7.10
N MET A 14 7.64 -13.12 -7.40
CA MET A 14 8.77 -13.76 -8.07
C MET A 14 9.30 -14.96 -7.26
N LEU A 15 9.49 -14.80 -5.94
CA LEU A 15 9.94 -15.89 -5.06
C LEU A 15 8.92 -17.04 -5.01
N LEU A 16 7.63 -16.72 -4.92
CA LEU A 16 6.57 -17.71 -4.91
C LEU A 16 6.49 -18.47 -6.24
N GLN A 17 6.56 -17.77 -7.36
CA GLN A 17 6.56 -18.35 -8.70
C GLN A 17 7.72 -19.34 -8.90
N GLY A 18 8.95 -18.95 -8.54
CA GLY A 18 10.11 -19.85 -8.65
C GLY A 18 9.96 -21.13 -7.84
N ARG A 19 9.40 -21.04 -6.63
CA ARG A 19 9.15 -22.21 -5.77
C ARG A 19 8.06 -23.12 -6.35
N LEU A 20 6.91 -22.55 -6.72
CA LEU A 20 5.76 -23.33 -7.19
C LEU A 20 6.01 -23.99 -8.54
N ALA A 21 6.69 -23.29 -9.46
CA ALA A 21 7.05 -23.85 -10.77
C ALA A 21 7.83 -25.16 -10.62
N GLY A 22 8.91 -25.16 -9.82
CA GLY A 22 9.72 -26.36 -9.60
C GLY A 22 8.99 -27.49 -8.84
N GLN A 23 7.96 -27.18 -8.05
CA GLN A 23 7.17 -28.20 -7.37
C GLN A 23 6.12 -28.84 -8.29
N LEU A 24 5.44 -28.05 -9.12
CA LEU A 24 4.42 -28.57 -10.06
C LEU A 24 5.06 -29.26 -11.27
N ASP A 25 6.22 -28.79 -11.73
CA ASP A 25 6.96 -29.40 -12.84
C ASP A 25 7.28 -30.89 -12.58
N ARG A 26 7.61 -31.25 -11.34
CA ARG A 26 7.85 -32.65 -10.93
C ARG A 26 6.65 -33.58 -11.12
N LEU A 27 5.45 -33.02 -11.20
CA LEU A 27 4.21 -33.79 -11.38
C LEU A 27 3.87 -33.99 -12.86
N VAL A 28 4.54 -33.28 -13.79
CA VAL A 28 4.24 -33.32 -15.23
C VAL A 28 4.44 -34.74 -15.79
N THR A 29 5.63 -35.32 -15.66
CA THR A 29 5.91 -36.67 -16.20
C THR A 29 5.02 -37.74 -15.58
N PRO A 30 4.86 -37.83 -14.24
CA PRO A 30 3.95 -38.79 -13.63
C PRO A 30 2.48 -38.63 -14.06
N CYS A 31 2.01 -37.39 -14.27
CA CYS A 31 0.67 -37.16 -14.79
C CYS A 31 0.54 -37.64 -16.25
N CYS A 32 1.52 -37.35 -17.11
CA CYS A 32 1.54 -37.85 -18.49
C CYS A 32 1.44 -39.38 -18.55
N ASP A 33 2.23 -40.09 -17.74
CA ASP A 33 2.29 -41.55 -17.74
C ASP A 33 0.97 -42.20 -17.30
N ALA A 34 0.24 -41.53 -16.39
CA ALA A 34 -1.06 -41.99 -15.88
C ALA A 34 -2.26 -41.43 -16.66
N TRP A 35 -2.03 -40.66 -17.73
CA TRP A 35 -3.11 -39.95 -18.44
C TRP A 35 -4.16 -40.92 -18.99
N GLY A 36 -5.44 -40.57 -18.84
CA GLY A 36 -6.57 -41.46 -19.18
C GLY A 36 -7.00 -42.41 -18.05
N ASN A 37 -6.19 -42.61 -17.00
CA ASN A 37 -6.61 -43.32 -15.79
C ASN A 37 -6.88 -42.34 -14.64
N ARG A 38 -8.15 -41.92 -14.51
CA ARG A 38 -8.57 -40.94 -13.51
C ARG A 38 -8.19 -41.33 -12.08
N ALA A 39 -8.39 -42.58 -11.68
CA ALA A 39 -8.09 -43.01 -10.30
C ALA A 39 -6.60 -42.86 -9.99
N ALA A 40 -5.73 -43.30 -10.92
CA ALA A 40 -4.29 -43.15 -10.77
C ALA A 40 -3.84 -41.68 -10.72
N LEU A 41 -4.47 -40.81 -11.53
CA LEU A 41 -4.21 -39.36 -11.48
C LEU A 41 -4.64 -38.75 -10.14
N GLU A 42 -5.82 -39.11 -9.63
CA GLU A 42 -6.31 -38.59 -8.35
C GLU A 42 -5.44 -39.03 -7.17
N ASP A 43 -4.97 -40.29 -7.15
CA ASP A 43 -4.04 -40.79 -6.12
C ASP A 43 -2.68 -40.05 -6.16
N LEU A 44 -2.17 -39.79 -7.36
CA LEU A 44 -0.94 -39.01 -7.55
C LEU A 44 -1.09 -37.59 -7.02
N LEU A 45 -2.20 -36.92 -7.35
CA LEU A 45 -2.48 -35.56 -6.87
C LEU A 45 -2.68 -35.54 -5.34
N ASP A 46 -3.29 -36.55 -4.74
CA ASP A 46 -3.46 -36.63 -3.28
C ASP A 46 -2.12 -36.75 -2.55
N ALA A 47 -1.23 -37.62 -3.05
CA ALA A 47 0.14 -37.73 -2.54
C ALA A 47 0.91 -36.41 -2.69
N ALA A 48 0.81 -35.76 -3.84
CA ALA A 48 1.47 -34.48 -4.10
C ALA A 48 0.93 -33.34 -3.22
N LEU A 49 -0.38 -33.32 -2.95
CA LEU A 49 -1.02 -32.30 -2.14
C LEU A 49 -0.44 -32.25 -0.72
N ALA A 50 -0.12 -33.41 -0.14
CA ALA A 50 0.50 -33.51 1.17
C ALA A 50 1.89 -32.85 1.24
N GLU A 51 2.58 -32.75 0.10
CA GLU A 51 3.92 -32.16 -0.02
C GLU A 51 3.91 -30.68 -0.46
N LEU A 52 2.73 -30.10 -0.75
CA LEU A 52 2.57 -28.71 -1.19
C LEU A 52 1.98 -27.84 -0.07
N PRO A 53 2.82 -27.13 0.73
CA PRO A 53 2.33 -26.34 1.85
C PRO A 53 1.39 -25.23 1.40
N GLY A 54 0.21 -25.17 2.00
CA GLY A 54 -0.81 -24.16 1.72
C GLY A 54 -1.57 -24.36 0.40
N CYS A 55 -1.34 -25.47 -0.31
CA CYS A 55 -2.16 -25.84 -1.46
C CYS A 55 -3.51 -26.36 -0.99
N LYS A 56 -4.58 -25.80 -1.55
CA LYS A 56 -5.95 -26.08 -1.17
C LYS A 56 -6.62 -27.07 -2.12
N TYR A 57 -6.36 -26.89 -3.41
CA TYR A 57 -6.88 -27.78 -4.45
C TYR A 57 -5.82 -28.09 -5.48
N LEU A 58 -5.70 -29.37 -5.83
CA LEU A 58 -5.04 -29.83 -7.05
C LEU A 58 -6.07 -30.43 -8.01
N TYR A 59 -5.90 -30.18 -9.30
CA TYR A 59 -6.76 -30.76 -10.32
C TYR A 59 -6.06 -30.77 -11.69
N LEU A 60 -6.50 -31.66 -12.56
CA LEU A 60 -6.03 -31.74 -13.95
C LEU A 60 -7.14 -31.32 -14.92
N LEU A 61 -6.75 -30.66 -15.99
CA LEU A 61 -7.59 -30.30 -17.13
C LEU A 61 -7.02 -30.93 -18.41
N ASP A 62 -7.87 -31.26 -19.37
CA ASP A 62 -7.46 -31.62 -20.73
C ASP A 62 -6.97 -30.41 -21.53
N ASP A 63 -6.58 -30.64 -22.78
CA ASP A 63 -6.10 -29.64 -23.72
C ASP A 63 -7.19 -28.62 -24.13
N GLN A 64 -8.47 -28.89 -23.86
CA GLN A 64 -9.57 -27.93 -23.98
C GLN A 64 -9.95 -27.25 -22.65
N ALA A 65 -9.11 -27.39 -21.62
CA ALA A 65 -9.32 -26.85 -20.28
C ALA A 65 -10.60 -27.34 -19.58
N ARG A 66 -11.07 -28.55 -19.93
CA ARG A 66 -12.13 -29.25 -19.20
C ARG A 66 -11.50 -30.16 -18.16
N GLN A 67 -12.10 -30.15 -16.97
CA GLN A 67 -11.51 -30.82 -15.82
C GLN A 67 -11.67 -32.35 -15.88
N VAL A 68 -10.55 -33.08 -15.78
CA VAL A 68 -10.48 -34.55 -15.91
C VAL A 68 -10.36 -35.29 -14.57
N THR A 69 -10.11 -34.57 -13.47
CA THR A 69 -10.12 -35.11 -12.09
C THR A 69 -11.14 -34.39 -11.22
N ALA A 70 -11.46 -34.94 -10.05
CA ALA A 70 -12.01 -34.15 -8.96
C ALA A 70 -11.04 -33.02 -8.56
N ASN A 71 -11.53 -32.04 -7.82
CA ASN A 71 -10.63 -31.18 -7.04
C ASN A 71 -10.14 -32.00 -5.84
N ILE A 72 -8.85 -32.31 -5.79
CA ILE A 72 -8.24 -32.99 -4.64
C ILE A 72 -7.97 -31.95 -3.57
N SER A 73 -8.38 -32.21 -2.33
CA SER A 73 -8.24 -31.29 -1.21
C SER A 73 -7.83 -32.02 0.07
N PRO A 74 -7.31 -31.33 1.09
CA PRO A 74 -6.92 -31.99 2.35
C PRO A 74 -8.10 -32.64 3.09
N LYS A 75 -9.35 -32.36 2.67
CA LYS A 75 -10.57 -32.95 3.23
C LYS A 75 -11.15 -34.07 2.35
N GLY A 76 -10.40 -34.50 1.34
CA GLY A 76 -10.82 -35.46 0.33
C GLY A 76 -11.25 -34.81 -1.00
N PRO A 77 -11.57 -35.64 -2.00
CA PRO A 77 -11.90 -35.20 -3.35
C PRO A 77 -13.29 -34.55 -3.43
N LEU A 78 -13.39 -33.45 -4.16
CA LEU A 78 -14.66 -32.80 -4.52
C LEU A 78 -15.06 -33.19 -5.94
N ILE A 79 -15.84 -34.28 -6.04
CA ILE A 79 -16.21 -34.94 -7.29
C ILE A 79 -17.08 -34.05 -8.18
N GLU A 80 -17.85 -33.13 -7.59
CA GLU A 80 -18.72 -32.19 -8.31
C GLU A 80 -17.96 -31.19 -9.20
N HIS A 81 -16.62 -31.20 -9.15
CA HIS A 81 -15.75 -30.40 -10.01
C HIS A 81 -15.30 -31.12 -11.29
N PHE A 82 -15.47 -32.44 -11.36
CA PHE A 82 -15.17 -33.22 -12.56
C PHE A 82 -16.02 -32.76 -13.76
N GLY A 83 -15.41 -32.65 -14.94
CA GLY A 83 -16.06 -32.25 -16.19
C GLY A 83 -16.36 -30.76 -16.31
N ARG A 84 -15.99 -29.92 -15.33
CA ARG A 84 -16.20 -28.46 -15.43
C ARG A 84 -15.32 -27.86 -16.52
N ASP A 85 -15.92 -27.00 -17.34
CA ASP A 85 -15.20 -26.15 -18.28
C ASP A 85 -14.54 -24.99 -17.52
N ARG A 86 -13.22 -24.86 -17.66
CA ARG A 86 -12.44 -23.77 -17.08
C ARG A 86 -11.81 -22.85 -18.13
N SER A 87 -12.05 -23.06 -19.42
CA SER A 87 -11.44 -22.29 -20.52
C SER A 87 -11.61 -20.77 -20.38
N GLN A 88 -12.73 -20.32 -19.80
CA GLN A 88 -13.06 -18.90 -19.60
C GLN A 88 -12.49 -18.30 -18.30
N ARG A 89 -11.72 -19.06 -17.52
CA ARG A 89 -11.19 -18.56 -16.24
C ARG A 89 -9.95 -17.70 -16.51
N PRO A 90 -9.90 -16.44 -15.99
CA PRO A 90 -8.79 -15.52 -16.26
C PRO A 90 -7.40 -16.06 -15.93
N TYR A 91 -7.27 -16.88 -14.87
CA TYR A 91 -5.98 -17.45 -14.47
C TYR A 91 -5.40 -18.47 -15.48
N LEU A 92 -6.19 -18.97 -16.43
CA LEU A 92 -5.73 -19.90 -17.47
C LEU A 92 -5.18 -19.19 -18.72
N ALA A 93 -5.43 -17.90 -18.88
CA ALA A 93 -5.13 -17.19 -20.13
C ALA A 93 -3.66 -17.31 -20.58
N GLU A 94 -2.70 -17.17 -19.65
CA GLU A 94 -1.27 -17.30 -19.96
C GLU A 94 -0.89 -18.73 -20.38
N ALA A 95 -1.41 -19.74 -19.68
CA ALA A 95 -1.13 -21.14 -20.00
C ALA A 95 -1.75 -21.54 -21.37
N LEU A 96 -2.96 -21.06 -21.67
CA LEU A 96 -3.60 -21.23 -22.98
C LEU A 96 -2.83 -20.51 -24.11
N SER A 97 -2.13 -19.42 -23.79
CA SER A 97 -1.27 -18.68 -24.73
C SER A 97 0.11 -19.30 -24.90
N GLY A 98 0.43 -20.36 -24.15
CA GLY A 98 1.64 -21.15 -24.32
C GLY A 98 2.65 -21.08 -23.18
N ALA A 99 2.38 -20.39 -22.07
CA ALA A 99 3.31 -20.33 -20.94
C ALA A 99 3.39 -21.68 -20.22
N ASP A 100 4.59 -22.25 -20.08
CA ASP A 100 4.79 -23.55 -19.40
C ASP A 100 4.30 -23.54 -17.95
N PHE A 101 4.55 -22.43 -17.26
CA PHE A 101 4.01 -22.16 -15.93
C PHE A 101 3.45 -20.75 -15.88
N SER A 102 2.31 -20.58 -15.21
CA SER A 102 1.76 -19.27 -14.89
C SER A 102 1.27 -19.21 -13.44
N LEU A 103 1.37 -18.02 -12.84
CA LEU A 103 0.83 -17.74 -11.50
C LEU A 103 -0.09 -16.53 -11.60
N SER A 104 -1.38 -16.74 -11.33
CA SER A 104 -2.40 -15.70 -11.46
C SER A 104 -2.07 -14.46 -10.60
N HIS A 105 -2.68 -13.32 -10.93
CA HIS A 105 -2.86 -12.26 -9.94
C HIS A 105 -3.74 -12.77 -8.78
N ALA A 106 -3.60 -12.16 -7.60
CA ALA A 106 -4.47 -12.50 -6.48
C ALA A 106 -5.91 -12.10 -6.81
N TYR A 107 -6.87 -12.99 -6.58
CA TYR A 107 -8.29 -12.76 -6.84
C TYR A 107 -9.14 -13.24 -5.67
N LEU A 108 -10.39 -12.79 -5.59
CA LEU A 108 -11.34 -13.27 -4.58
C LEU A 108 -12.03 -14.53 -5.09
N SER A 109 -11.83 -15.66 -4.39
CA SER A 109 -12.44 -16.93 -4.75
C SER A 109 -13.97 -16.84 -4.69
N CYS A 110 -14.69 -17.33 -5.71
CA CYS A 110 -16.16 -17.32 -5.72
C CYS A 110 -16.78 -18.12 -4.57
N ASN A 111 -16.12 -19.18 -4.10
CA ASN A 111 -16.69 -20.09 -3.10
C ASN A 111 -16.74 -19.49 -1.68
N ARG A 112 -15.81 -18.60 -1.33
CA ARG A 112 -15.66 -18.06 0.05
C ARG A 112 -15.22 -16.60 0.13
N GLN A 113 -15.14 -15.88 -0.99
CA GLN A 113 -14.61 -14.50 -1.05
C GLN A 113 -13.22 -14.37 -0.40
N ARG A 114 -12.40 -15.41 -0.51
CA ARG A 114 -11.05 -15.45 0.05
C ARG A 114 -10.03 -15.02 -1.00
N PRO A 115 -9.05 -14.18 -0.65
CA PRO A 115 -7.92 -13.91 -1.51
C PRO A 115 -7.19 -15.22 -1.84
N SER A 116 -7.04 -15.50 -3.14
CA SER A 116 -6.47 -16.72 -3.67
C SER A 116 -5.55 -16.45 -4.85
N LEU A 117 -4.65 -17.40 -5.10
CA LEU A 117 -3.80 -17.47 -6.28
C LEU A 117 -3.99 -18.86 -6.91
N THR A 118 -3.92 -18.93 -8.23
CA THR A 118 -3.87 -20.21 -8.95
C THR A 118 -2.57 -20.27 -9.73
N ALA A 119 -1.83 -21.35 -9.51
CA ALA A 119 -0.70 -21.73 -10.34
C ALA A 119 -1.18 -22.75 -11.39
N ILE A 120 -0.79 -22.56 -12.64
CA ILE A 120 -1.06 -23.49 -13.73
C ILE A 120 0.28 -23.96 -14.29
N GLN A 121 0.44 -25.27 -14.43
CA GLN A 121 1.55 -25.91 -15.11
C GLN A 121 1.01 -26.62 -16.36
N ARG A 122 1.58 -26.34 -17.53
CA ARG A 122 1.27 -27.08 -18.75
C ARG A 122 1.90 -28.46 -18.68
N ILE A 123 1.16 -29.44 -19.19
CA ILE A 123 1.58 -30.82 -19.28
C ILE A 123 1.83 -31.12 -20.75
N ILE A 124 3.10 -31.34 -21.09
CA ILE A 124 3.54 -31.63 -22.45
C ILE A 124 3.95 -33.11 -22.52
N GLY A 125 3.41 -33.83 -23.50
CA GLY A 125 3.70 -35.24 -23.74
C GLY A 125 5.09 -35.44 -24.37
N ALA A 126 5.51 -36.70 -24.45
CA ALA A 126 6.80 -37.07 -25.04
C ALA A 126 6.91 -36.71 -26.55
N ASP A 127 5.78 -36.55 -27.22
CA ASP A 127 5.66 -36.12 -28.62
C ASP A 127 5.66 -34.58 -28.79
N ALA A 128 5.95 -33.84 -27.71
CA ALA A 128 5.82 -32.38 -27.63
C ALA A 128 4.38 -31.85 -27.81
N GLY A 129 3.36 -32.72 -27.74
CA GLY A 129 1.96 -32.34 -27.75
C GLY A 129 1.47 -31.83 -26.41
N LEU A 130 0.54 -30.87 -26.42
CA LEU A 130 -0.17 -30.46 -25.20
C LEU A 130 -1.12 -31.58 -24.77
N VAL A 131 -0.89 -32.14 -23.59
CA VAL A 131 -1.75 -33.16 -22.98
C VAL A 131 -2.84 -32.51 -22.13
N GLY A 132 -2.49 -31.44 -21.43
CA GLY A 132 -3.42 -30.72 -20.56
C GLY A 132 -2.75 -29.74 -19.60
N PHE A 133 -3.41 -29.46 -18.48
CA PHE A 133 -2.96 -28.49 -17.49
C PHE A 133 -3.12 -29.05 -16.07
N LEU A 134 -2.11 -28.82 -15.23
CA LEU A 134 -2.18 -29.01 -13.78
C LEU A 134 -2.46 -27.67 -13.11
N GLY A 135 -3.59 -27.60 -12.41
CA GLY A 135 -3.96 -26.43 -11.63
C GLY A 135 -3.79 -26.66 -10.13
N ALA A 136 -3.23 -25.66 -9.46
CA ALA A 136 -3.06 -25.62 -8.01
C ALA A 136 -3.61 -24.31 -7.43
N ASP A 137 -4.63 -24.40 -6.57
CA ASP A 137 -5.23 -23.25 -5.91
C ASP A 137 -4.64 -23.05 -4.51
N PHE A 138 -4.28 -21.82 -4.18
CA PHE A 138 -3.70 -21.42 -2.89
C PHE A 138 -4.54 -20.34 -2.20
N ASP A 139 -4.65 -20.43 -0.88
CA ASP A 139 -5.17 -19.35 -0.03
C ASP A 139 -3.99 -18.50 0.46
N LEU A 140 -4.03 -17.18 0.25
CA LEU A 140 -2.90 -16.30 0.60
C LEU A 140 -2.53 -16.33 2.09
N ARG A 141 -3.44 -16.81 2.94
CA ARG A 141 -3.24 -16.95 4.40
C ARG A 141 -2.43 -18.19 4.77
N GLU A 142 -2.44 -19.21 3.91
CA GLU A 142 -1.83 -20.52 4.18
C GLU A 142 -0.49 -20.69 3.45
N LEU A 143 -0.16 -19.78 2.53
CA LEU A 143 1.14 -19.76 1.86
C LEU A 143 2.28 -19.50 2.88
N PRO A 144 3.40 -20.25 2.81
CA PRO A 144 4.53 -20.05 3.70
C PRO A 144 5.05 -18.61 3.55
N VAL A 145 4.84 -17.84 4.60
CA VAL A 145 5.06 -16.41 4.67
C VAL A 145 6.56 -16.15 4.90
N THR A 146 7.37 -16.08 3.85
CA THR A 146 8.71 -15.47 3.93
C THR A 146 8.57 -13.95 3.86
N ARG A 147 7.93 -13.33 4.87
CA ARG A 147 7.66 -11.88 4.84
C ARG A 147 8.54 -11.15 5.85
N GLU A 148 9.47 -10.35 5.32
CA GLU A 148 9.85 -9.12 5.98
C GLU A 148 8.64 -8.17 5.96
N LEU A 149 8.41 -7.45 7.06
CA LEU A 149 7.34 -6.46 7.15
C LEU A 149 7.62 -5.33 6.14
N TYR A 150 6.62 -4.94 5.36
CA TYR A 150 6.73 -3.78 4.47
C TYR A 150 7.07 -2.52 5.28
N ARG A 151 8.16 -1.85 4.91
CA ARG A 151 8.50 -0.51 5.40
C ARG A 151 7.86 0.52 4.48
N GLN A 152 7.11 1.45 5.07
CA GLN A 152 6.53 2.58 4.35
C GLN A 152 7.64 3.41 3.68
N SER A 153 7.39 3.92 2.47
CA SER A 153 8.35 4.84 1.82
C SER A 153 8.46 6.12 2.64
N ASP A 154 9.68 6.67 2.65
CA ASP A 154 9.99 7.96 3.29
C ASP A 154 9.58 9.15 2.41
N ASP A 155 9.21 8.91 1.15
CA ASP A 155 8.78 9.95 0.22
C ASP A 155 7.49 10.64 0.68
N TRP A 156 7.40 11.94 0.41
CA TRP A 156 6.19 12.70 0.66
C TRP A 156 5.00 12.14 -0.13
N LEU A 157 3.98 11.70 0.62
CA LEU A 157 2.73 11.22 0.10
C LEU A 157 1.61 12.24 0.34
N GLN A 158 1.05 12.76 -0.76
CA GLN A 158 -0.17 13.57 -0.74
C GLN A 158 -1.37 12.73 -1.19
N LEU A 159 -2.43 12.73 -0.39
CA LEU A 159 -3.71 12.11 -0.71
C LEU A 159 -4.78 13.18 -0.85
N LYS A 160 -5.47 13.19 -1.99
CA LYS A 160 -6.61 14.10 -2.23
C LYS A 160 -7.76 13.74 -1.28
N GLY A 161 -8.34 14.76 -0.65
CA GLY A 161 -9.49 14.63 0.24
C GLY A 161 -10.81 14.34 -0.47
N ASP A 162 -11.87 14.17 0.31
CA ASP A 162 -13.23 13.97 -0.19
C ASP A 162 -13.62 15.07 -1.21
N PRO A 163 -14.04 14.71 -2.44
CA PRO A 163 -14.48 15.67 -3.45
C PRO A 163 -15.61 16.61 -2.99
N ALA A 164 -16.54 16.14 -2.15
CA ALA A 164 -17.65 16.93 -1.65
C ALA A 164 -17.19 18.01 -0.67
N ILE A 165 -16.19 17.71 0.17
CA ILE A 165 -15.58 18.70 1.08
C ILE A 165 -14.76 19.72 0.28
N ARG A 166 -13.97 19.26 -0.69
CA ARG A 166 -13.15 20.14 -1.53
C ARG A 166 -13.96 21.12 -2.37
N GLY A 167 -15.10 20.68 -2.92
CA GLY A 167 -16.01 21.57 -3.65
C GLY A 167 -16.61 22.67 -2.79
N GLY A 168 -16.67 22.46 -1.47
CA GLY A 168 -17.19 23.41 -0.49
C GLY A 168 -16.15 24.33 0.18
N LEU A 169 -14.86 24.16 -0.12
CA LEU A 169 -13.75 24.74 0.66
C LEU A 169 -13.84 26.25 0.84
N PHE A 170 -14.14 26.99 -0.23
CA PHE A 170 -14.20 28.47 -0.21
C PHE A 170 -15.51 29.04 0.37
N TYR A 171 -16.43 28.18 0.80
CA TYR A 171 -17.65 28.58 1.49
C TYR A 171 -17.53 28.47 3.02
N GLN A 172 -16.36 28.05 3.53
CA GLN A 172 -16.11 27.86 4.95
C GLN A 172 -14.82 28.59 5.33
N GLN A 173 -14.84 29.22 6.51
CA GLN A 173 -13.65 29.82 7.13
C GLN A 173 -13.34 29.09 8.44
N ARG A 174 -12.10 29.22 8.90
CA ARG A 174 -11.63 28.70 10.18
C ARG A 174 -12.44 29.35 11.29
N VAL A 175 -13.03 28.51 12.12
CA VAL A 175 -13.60 28.92 13.41
C VAL A 175 -12.57 28.62 14.49
N GLU A 176 -12.32 29.61 15.35
CA GLU A 176 -11.44 29.47 16.50
C GLU A 176 -11.97 28.40 17.45
N SER A 177 -11.12 27.42 17.80
CA SER A 177 -11.45 26.36 18.75
C SER A 177 -10.95 26.69 20.17
N LEU A 178 -11.41 25.93 21.17
CA LEU A 178 -10.87 26.03 22.53
C LEU A 178 -9.35 25.79 22.54
N MET A 179 -8.89 24.80 21.78
CA MET A 179 -7.46 24.52 21.62
C MET A 179 -6.70 25.69 21.00
N ASP A 180 -7.27 26.41 20.02
CA ASP A 180 -6.61 27.58 19.41
C ASP A 180 -6.31 28.66 20.47
N SER A 181 -7.25 28.91 21.39
CA SER A 181 -7.09 29.91 22.45
C SER A 181 -5.98 29.62 23.46
N ARG A 182 -5.55 28.35 23.55
CA ARG A 182 -4.49 27.87 24.46
C ARG A 182 -3.41 27.06 23.74
N ILE A 183 -3.22 27.31 22.45
CA ILE A 183 -2.42 26.41 21.60
C ILE A 183 -0.99 26.25 22.10
N ASP A 184 -0.36 27.32 22.59
CA ASP A 184 1.01 27.26 23.13
C ASP A 184 1.12 26.35 24.36
N THR A 185 0.15 26.43 25.27
CA THR A 185 0.07 25.54 26.44
C THR A 185 -0.14 24.09 26.02
N VAL A 186 -1.05 23.85 25.08
CA VAL A 186 -1.33 22.50 24.58
C VAL A 186 -0.10 21.89 23.91
N LEU A 187 0.58 22.65 23.05
CA LEU A 187 1.78 22.17 22.35
C LEU A 187 2.94 21.93 23.31
N ALA A 188 3.12 22.77 24.34
CA ALA A 188 4.10 22.53 25.40
C ALA A 188 3.82 21.23 26.16
N LEU A 189 2.57 21.02 26.60
CA LEU A 189 2.16 19.80 27.31
C LEU A 189 2.42 18.55 26.46
N VAL A 190 2.02 18.58 25.18
CA VAL A 190 2.18 17.44 24.27
C VAL A 190 3.65 17.18 23.97
N THR A 191 4.46 18.24 23.84
CA THR A 191 5.91 18.10 23.70
C THR A 191 6.52 17.39 24.91
N GLU A 192 6.19 17.80 26.13
CA GLU A 192 6.65 17.15 27.36
C GLU A 192 6.21 15.68 27.42
N LEU A 193 4.96 15.40 27.06
CA LEU A 193 4.44 14.03 26.99
C LEU A 193 5.31 13.13 26.09
N LEU A 194 5.71 13.64 24.92
CA LEU A 194 6.57 12.92 23.97
C LEU A 194 8.03 12.85 24.41
N ALA A 195 8.58 13.95 24.95
CA ALA A 195 9.99 14.08 25.27
C ALA A 195 10.38 13.35 26.57
N GLU A 196 9.50 13.40 27.58
CA GLU A 196 9.86 13.07 28.97
C GLU A 196 8.91 12.05 29.63
N HIS A 197 7.81 11.67 28.99
CA HIS A 197 6.79 10.79 29.59
C HIS A 197 6.42 9.56 28.75
N GLY A 198 7.28 9.19 27.78
CA GLY A 198 7.17 7.92 27.06
C GLY A 198 5.96 7.82 26.13
N ILE A 199 5.40 8.95 25.68
CA ILE A 199 4.48 8.99 24.55
C ILE A 199 5.29 8.96 23.25
N PHE A 200 5.02 8.00 22.37
CA PHE A 200 5.77 7.88 21.12
C PHE A 200 4.99 8.35 19.88
N HIS A 201 3.66 8.42 20.00
CA HIS A 201 2.80 8.94 18.94
C HIS A 201 1.74 9.86 19.54
N GLY A 202 1.57 11.04 18.95
CA GLY A 202 0.54 11.99 19.31
C GLY A 202 -0.18 12.50 18.07
N LYS A 203 -1.51 12.59 18.13
CA LYS A 203 -2.36 13.19 17.10
C LYS A 203 -3.22 14.29 17.72
N LEU A 204 -3.02 15.52 17.26
CA LEU A 204 -3.76 16.70 17.66
C LEU A 204 -4.90 16.95 16.69
N HIS A 205 -6.11 17.12 17.20
CA HIS A 205 -7.29 17.52 16.45
C HIS A 205 -7.68 18.95 16.83
N PHE A 206 -7.03 19.94 16.21
CA PHE A 206 -7.21 21.36 16.49
C PHE A 206 -8.68 21.81 16.40
N SER A 207 -9.38 21.38 15.34
CA SER A 207 -10.78 21.79 15.13
C SER A 207 -11.75 21.20 16.16
N SER A 208 -11.45 20.05 16.77
CA SER A 208 -12.31 19.42 17.79
C SER A 208 -11.72 19.50 19.21
N SER A 209 -10.65 20.27 19.41
CA SER A 209 -9.97 20.46 20.70
C SER A 209 -9.69 19.16 21.48
N ARG A 210 -9.10 18.16 20.81
CA ARG A 210 -8.73 16.88 21.44
C ARG A 210 -7.37 16.38 20.96
N ALA A 211 -6.76 15.47 21.70
CA ALA A 211 -5.61 14.69 21.26
C ALA A 211 -5.84 13.20 21.45
N THR A 212 -5.19 12.40 20.61
CA THR A 212 -5.04 10.96 20.82
C THR A 212 -3.55 10.64 20.96
N ILE A 213 -3.17 9.93 22.02
CA ILE A 213 -1.77 9.61 22.32
C ILE A 213 -1.55 8.12 22.55
N TRP A 214 -0.35 7.64 22.21
CA TRP A 214 0.09 6.26 22.40
C TRP A 214 1.37 6.22 23.23
N SER A 215 1.35 5.41 24.28
CA SER A 215 2.47 5.23 25.20
C SER A 215 3.27 3.98 24.86
N LEU A 216 4.58 4.04 25.10
CA LEU A 216 5.49 2.91 25.03
C LEU A 216 5.08 1.74 25.93
N GLU A 217 4.50 2.04 27.10
CA GLU A 217 4.15 1.03 28.10
C GLU A 217 2.87 0.25 27.74
N ASP A 218 2.02 0.85 26.92
CA ASP A 218 0.77 0.24 26.47
C ASP A 218 0.45 0.69 25.03
N PRO A 219 1.24 0.21 24.04
CA PRO A 219 1.22 0.71 22.67
C PRO A 219 -0.02 0.31 21.89
N PHE A 220 -0.77 -0.69 22.36
CA PHE A 220 -1.98 -1.18 21.71
C PHE A 220 -3.26 -0.48 22.20
N ARG A 221 -3.16 0.41 23.20
CA ARG A 221 -4.30 1.16 23.76
C ARG A 221 -3.99 2.65 23.77
N TYR A 222 -4.65 3.38 22.88
CA TYR A 222 -4.53 4.83 22.86
C TYR A 222 -5.30 5.46 24.03
N ARG A 223 -4.92 6.69 24.39
CA ARG A 223 -5.67 7.55 25.31
C ARG A 223 -6.19 8.75 24.53
N VAL A 224 -7.40 9.19 24.86
CA VAL A 224 -7.99 10.42 24.31
C VAL A 224 -7.93 11.46 25.41
N LEU A 225 -7.34 12.60 25.09
CA LEU A 225 -7.32 13.80 25.95
C LEU A 225 -8.28 14.80 25.36
N ASP A 226 -9.23 15.28 26.16
CA ASP A 226 -10.08 16.40 25.75
C ASP A 226 -9.39 17.75 25.97
N PHE A 227 -10.12 18.85 25.82
CA PHE A 227 -9.54 20.18 25.99
C PHE A 227 -9.09 20.45 27.43
N GLU A 228 -9.85 20.00 28.43
CA GLU A 228 -9.51 20.23 29.84
C GLU A 228 -8.22 19.50 30.18
N ASP A 229 -8.12 18.23 29.78
CA ASP A 229 -6.89 17.43 29.91
C ASP A 229 -5.69 18.10 29.22
N LEU A 230 -5.90 18.69 28.04
CA LEU A 230 -4.82 19.32 27.27
C LEU A 230 -4.40 20.69 27.80
N SER A 231 -5.25 21.32 28.62
CA SER A 231 -5.01 22.66 29.16
C SER A 231 -4.42 22.65 30.58
N GLY A 232 -4.50 21.49 31.27
CA GLY A 232 -4.02 21.30 32.63
C GLY A 232 -2.63 20.65 32.69
N PRO A 233 -1.62 21.26 33.35
CA PRO A 233 -0.31 20.62 33.53
C PRO A 233 -0.36 19.38 34.43
N ASP A 234 -1.37 19.27 35.29
CA ASP A 234 -1.59 18.10 36.16
C ASP A 234 -1.79 16.80 35.38
N THR A 235 -2.16 16.89 34.10
CA THR A 235 -2.20 15.75 33.18
C THR A 235 -0.89 14.97 33.17
N LEU A 236 0.27 15.64 33.31
CA LEU A 236 1.57 14.98 33.38
C LEU A 236 1.72 14.03 34.58
N LEU A 237 0.97 14.24 35.67
CA LEU A 237 0.99 13.35 36.85
C LEU A 237 0.43 11.96 36.54
N ALA A 238 -0.40 11.84 35.52
CA ALA A 238 -0.96 10.56 35.07
C ALA A 238 0.00 9.75 34.20
N TYR A 239 1.13 10.32 33.77
CA TYR A 239 2.10 9.69 32.87
C TYR A 239 3.47 9.58 33.56
N PRO A 240 4.02 8.37 33.76
CA PRO A 240 5.34 8.19 34.35
C PRO A 240 6.44 8.87 33.53
N ARG A 241 7.42 9.47 34.20
CA ARG A 241 8.62 9.99 33.53
C ARG A 241 9.41 8.84 32.89
N ARG A 242 9.86 9.06 31.65
CA ARG A 242 10.66 8.14 30.85
C ARG A 242 11.64 8.95 30.02
N GLY A 243 12.91 8.53 30.00
CA GLY A 243 13.90 9.16 29.13
C GLY A 243 13.55 8.97 27.66
N TYR A 244 13.92 9.94 26.84
CA TYR A 244 13.69 9.90 25.39
C TYR A 244 14.35 8.66 24.76
N PRO A 245 13.63 7.87 23.94
CA PRO A 245 14.18 6.64 23.35
C PRO A 245 15.39 6.91 22.45
N ALA A 246 16.43 6.08 22.58
CA ALA A 246 17.63 6.19 21.74
C ALA A 246 17.36 5.80 20.28
N GLU A 247 16.34 4.97 20.04
CA GLU A 247 15.93 4.51 18.72
C GLU A 247 14.96 5.48 18.01
N ALA A 248 14.62 6.62 18.62
CA ALA A 248 13.79 7.62 17.97
C ALA A 248 14.50 8.25 16.76
N GLU A 249 13.80 8.35 15.64
CA GLU A 249 14.30 9.00 14.42
C GLU A 249 14.29 10.53 14.51
N ILE A 250 13.57 11.10 15.47
CA ILE A 250 13.47 12.54 15.70
C ILE A 250 14.31 12.87 16.93
N PRO A 251 15.28 13.79 16.86
CA PRO A 251 15.96 14.26 18.07
C PRO A 251 14.96 14.96 19.01
N ALA A 252 15.03 14.71 20.31
CA ALA A 252 14.10 15.27 21.31
C ALA A 252 13.90 16.79 21.17
N GLN A 253 14.98 17.53 20.89
CA GLN A 253 14.95 18.99 20.75
C GLN A 253 14.15 19.45 19.51
N ARG A 254 14.04 18.60 18.48
CA ARG A 254 13.33 18.91 17.23
C ARG A 254 11.82 18.67 17.33
N VAL A 255 11.35 17.96 18.35
CA VAL A 255 9.90 17.71 18.58
C VAL A 255 9.14 19.03 18.72
N THR A 256 9.70 19.98 19.49
CA THR A 256 9.13 21.32 19.65
C THR A 256 8.98 22.03 18.31
N GLU A 257 10.00 21.95 17.44
CA GLU A 257 10.00 22.61 16.13
C GLU A 257 8.88 22.07 15.22
N VAL A 258 8.66 20.75 15.23
CA VAL A 258 7.56 20.12 14.48
C VAL A 258 6.19 20.65 14.96
N PHE A 259 5.99 20.77 16.27
CA PHE A 259 4.75 21.32 16.80
C PHE A 259 4.59 22.81 16.53
N GLN A 260 5.68 23.58 16.47
CA GLN A 260 5.62 24.98 16.01
C GLN A 260 5.25 25.08 14.53
N ALA A 261 5.73 24.15 13.68
CA ALA A 261 5.27 24.06 12.29
C ALA A 261 3.76 23.75 12.23
N PHE A 262 3.23 22.88 13.09
CA PHE A 262 1.78 22.62 13.15
C PHE A 262 0.99 23.89 13.52
N LYS A 263 1.49 24.67 14.49
CA LYS A 263 0.90 25.96 14.85
C LYS A 263 0.88 26.91 13.66
N ALA A 264 1.99 27.03 12.94
CA ALA A 264 2.09 27.88 11.77
C ALA A 264 1.05 27.47 10.70
N LEU A 265 0.96 26.17 10.39
CA LEU A 265 -0.03 25.63 9.44
C LEU A 265 -1.48 25.76 9.91
N ARG A 266 -1.72 25.76 11.23
CA ARG A 266 -3.05 25.97 11.80
C ARG A 266 -3.57 27.38 11.56
N PHE A 267 -2.68 28.37 11.55
CA PHE A 267 -3.04 29.79 11.41
C PHE A 267 -2.61 30.38 10.06
N MET A 268 -2.22 29.57 9.08
CA MET A 268 -1.66 30.06 7.81
C MET A 268 -2.67 30.81 6.95
N ASP A 269 -3.94 30.39 6.96
CA ASP A 269 -5.01 30.98 6.15
C ASP A 269 -6.39 30.70 6.79
N GLU A 270 -7.42 31.45 6.38
CA GLU A 270 -8.79 31.29 6.87
C GLU A 270 -9.51 30.10 6.24
N ASN A 271 -9.22 29.76 4.98
CA ASN A 271 -9.93 28.70 4.26
C ASN A 271 -9.11 27.41 4.24
N ILE A 272 -7.78 27.50 4.07
CA ILE A 272 -6.85 26.38 4.03
C ILE A 272 -6.00 26.38 5.29
N TYR A 273 -6.33 25.51 6.24
CA TYR A 273 -5.63 25.45 7.52
C TYR A 273 -5.54 24.03 8.04
N LEU A 274 -4.58 23.77 8.93
CA LEU A 274 -4.43 22.48 9.58
C LEU A 274 -5.63 22.17 10.49
N ARG A 275 -6.33 21.07 10.24
CA ARG A 275 -7.39 20.55 11.12
C ARG A 275 -6.90 19.54 12.12
N SER A 276 -5.94 18.71 11.71
CA SER A 276 -5.25 17.79 12.60
C SER A 276 -3.84 17.49 12.12
N GLY A 277 -2.91 17.29 13.06
CA GLY A 277 -1.55 16.84 12.78
C GLY A 277 -1.17 15.69 13.71
N SER A 278 -0.34 14.75 13.26
CA SER A 278 0.26 13.74 14.12
C SER A 278 1.76 13.59 13.90
N LEU A 279 2.44 13.13 14.94
CA LEU A 279 3.88 12.89 14.95
C LEU A 279 4.14 11.52 15.57
N ASN A 280 4.97 10.70 14.92
CA ASN A 280 5.49 9.46 15.49
C ASN A 280 7.02 9.54 15.56
N ILE A 281 7.59 9.40 16.76
CA ILE A 281 9.02 9.62 16.97
C ILE A 281 9.89 8.47 16.46
N PHE A 282 9.36 7.27 16.27
CA PHE A 282 10.14 6.10 15.84
C PHE A 282 10.27 5.95 14.34
N ASN A 283 9.25 6.33 13.58
CA ASN A 283 9.33 6.29 12.12
C ASN A 283 9.54 7.68 11.52
N GLY A 284 9.66 8.71 12.36
CA GLY A 284 9.90 10.08 11.92
C GLY A 284 8.77 10.69 11.10
N ILE A 285 7.60 10.04 10.99
CA ILE A 285 6.52 10.48 10.11
C ILE A 285 5.65 11.52 10.80
N VAL A 286 5.44 12.62 10.07
CA VAL A 286 4.39 13.61 10.29
C VAL A 286 3.21 13.29 9.39
N ALA A 287 2.00 13.29 9.93
CA ALA A 287 0.77 13.30 9.14
C ALA A 287 -0.02 14.60 9.35
N LEU A 288 -0.41 15.27 8.27
CA LEU A 288 -1.20 16.50 8.29
C LEU A 288 -2.54 16.27 7.59
N ASN A 289 -3.63 16.83 8.12
CA ASN A 289 -4.93 16.89 7.45
C ASN A 289 -5.42 18.34 7.45
N PHE A 290 -5.65 18.87 6.25
CA PHE A 290 -6.11 20.24 6.04
C PHE A 290 -7.63 20.33 5.95
N SER A 291 -8.17 21.55 6.01
CA SER A 291 -9.60 21.85 5.88
C SER A 291 -10.24 21.34 4.58
N CYS A 292 -9.46 21.25 3.51
CA CYS A 292 -9.86 20.64 2.23
C CYS A 292 -9.94 19.11 2.26
N ASP A 293 -9.77 18.49 3.43
CA ASP A 293 -9.68 17.05 3.64
C ASP A 293 -8.46 16.38 2.98
N GLY A 294 -7.56 17.17 2.39
CA GLY A 294 -6.27 16.71 1.87
C GLY A 294 -5.37 16.24 3.01
N SER A 295 -4.73 15.09 2.82
CA SER A 295 -3.81 14.50 3.80
C SER A 295 -2.40 14.40 3.25
N HIS A 296 -1.42 14.72 4.08
CA HIS A 296 0.01 14.69 3.73
C HIS A 296 0.76 13.84 4.74
N TYR A 297 1.64 12.97 4.27
CA TYR A 297 2.53 12.14 5.09
C TYR A 297 3.96 12.36 4.61
N MET A 298 4.86 12.76 5.50
CA MET A 298 6.25 13.07 5.16
C MET A 298 7.15 12.85 6.38
N ARG A 299 8.46 12.84 6.17
CA ARG A 299 9.41 12.87 7.29
C ARG A 299 9.40 14.23 7.99
N TRP A 300 9.74 14.23 9.28
CA TRP A 300 9.73 15.42 10.12
C TRP A 300 10.72 16.50 9.66
N ASP A 301 11.87 16.11 9.11
CA ASP A 301 12.88 17.04 8.60
C ASP A 301 12.40 17.72 7.33
N GLU A 302 11.79 16.96 6.42
CA GLU A 302 11.14 17.49 5.22
C GLU A 302 10.03 18.51 5.54
N LEU A 303 9.26 18.31 6.62
CA LEU A 303 8.28 19.31 7.08
C LEU A 303 8.98 20.62 7.45
N LEU A 304 10.07 20.54 8.21
CA LEU A 304 10.78 21.71 8.73
C LEU A 304 11.55 22.46 7.64
N GLU A 305 11.86 21.82 6.52
CA GLU A 305 12.41 22.47 5.33
C GLU A 305 11.36 23.29 4.54
N LYS A 306 10.06 23.01 4.74
CA LYS A 306 8.96 23.69 4.03
C LYS A 306 8.47 24.88 4.83
N ASP A 307 8.75 26.07 4.32
CA ASP A 307 8.23 27.33 4.87
C ASP A 307 6.74 27.53 4.58
N LEU A 308 6.14 28.57 5.18
CA LEU A 308 4.73 28.88 4.96
C LEU A 308 4.43 29.26 3.49
N ASP A 309 5.38 29.86 2.78
CA ASP A 309 5.20 30.26 1.39
C ASP A 309 5.02 29.05 0.48
N PHE A 310 5.74 27.97 0.75
CA PHE A 310 5.52 26.69 0.10
C PHE A 310 4.08 26.19 0.28
N TRP A 311 3.56 26.24 1.51
CA TRP A 311 2.22 25.73 1.85
C TRP A 311 1.08 26.61 1.30
N LEU A 312 1.30 27.93 1.23
CA LEU A 312 0.37 28.88 0.62
C LEU A 312 0.43 28.87 -0.92
N GLY A 313 1.43 28.20 -1.50
CA GLY A 313 1.66 28.21 -2.96
C GLY A 313 2.19 29.56 -3.46
N THR A 314 2.75 30.39 -2.56
CA THR A 314 3.36 31.70 -2.85
C THR A 314 4.87 31.61 -3.07
N GLY A 315 5.49 30.48 -2.70
CA GLY A 315 6.91 30.21 -2.92
C GLY A 315 7.24 29.95 -4.40
N MET A 316 8.39 30.43 -4.86
CA MET A 316 8.90 30.10 -6.20
C MET A 316 9.07 28.59 -6.33
N SER A 317 8.49 28.00 -7.37
CA SER A 317 8.74 26.61 -7.75
C SER A 317 10.23 26.41 -8.00
N CYS A 318 10.95 25.79 -7.07
CA CYS A 318 12.26 25.22 -7.37
C CYS A 318 12.02 24.02 -8.31
N ALA A 319 11.99 24.29 -9.60
CA ALA A 319 12.12 23.26 -10.61
C ALA A 319 13.48 22.58 -10.40
N THR A 320 13.45 21.31 -10.04
CA THR A 320 14.61 20.43 -10.08
C THR A 320 15.19 20.48 -11.50
N THR A 321 16.42 20.99 -11.60
CA THR A 321 17.23 21.03 -12.81
C THR A 321 17.55 19.59 -13.24
N SER A 322 16.90 19.11 -14.29
CA SER A 322 17.38 17.94 -15.02
C SER A 322 18.60 18.33 -15.85
N GLU A 323 19.58 17.44 -15.85
CA GLU A 323 20.92 17.61 -16.39
C GLU A 323 20.97 18.02 -17.86
N GLN A 324 22.02 18.78 -18.16
CA GLN A 324 22.44 19.26 -19.46
C GLN A 324 22.69 18.12 -20.46
N THR A 325 22.22 18.28 -21.70
CA THR A 325 22.76 17.59 -22.87
C THR A 325 23.48 18.63 -23.77
N PRO A 326 24.73 18.41 -24.20
CA PRO A 326 25.53 19.41 -24.93
C PRO A 326 25.06 19.63 -26.39
N PRO A 327 25.44 20.75 -27.04
CA PRO A 327 24.77 21.22 -28.25
C PRO A 327 25.22 20.46 -29.50
N ALA A 328 24.25 20.08 -30.33
CA ALA A 328 24.51 19.66 -31.71
C ALA A 328 24.59 20.89 -32.62
N VAL A 329 25.64 20.90 -33.43
CA VAL A 329 26.00 21.96 -34.37
C VAL A 329 25.30 21.76 -35.72
N GLN A 330 24.82 22.88 -36.28
CA GLN A 330 24.66 23.24 -37.71
C GLN A 330 23.37 22.95 -38.51
N ALA A 331 22.97 24.05 -39.17
CA ALA A 331 22.47 24.21 -40.54
C ALA A 331 20.94 24.18 -40.82
N SER A 332 20.40 25.36 -41.13
CA SER A 332 19.25 25.58 -42.02
C SER A 332 19.77 25.83 -43.47
N PRO A 333 18.93 26.05 -44.51
CA PRO A 333 17.45 26.05 -44.59
C PRO A 333 16.87 25.32 -45.84
N GLY A 334 15.53 25.17 -45.93
CA GLY A 334 14.89 24.91 -47.24
C GLY A 334 13.44 24.42 -47.26
N ILE A 335 12.50 25.37 -47.41
CA ILE A 335 11.35 25.40 -48.35
C ILE A 335 10.12 24.49 -48.15
N GLU A 336 8.96 25.16 -47.98
CA GLU A 336 7.55 24.92 -48.41
C GLU A 336 6.89 23.53 -48.19
N GLN A 337 5.61 23.37 -47.82
CA GLN A 337 4.39 24.09 -48.19
C GLN A 337 3.20 23.67 -47.28
N ALA A 338 2.21 24.57 -47.11
CA ALA A 338 0.78 24.47 -46.72
C ALA A 338 0.18 23.10 -46.26
N THR A 339 -0.73 22.99 -45.28
CA THR A 339 -2.05 23.67 -45.20
C THR A 339 -2.71 23.47 -43.81
N ALA A 340 -3.59 24.42 -43.46
CA ALA A 340 -4.49 24.61 -42.29
C ALA A 340 -5.19 23.34 -41.72
N ILE A 341 -5.70 23.29 -40.48
CA ILE A 341 -6.74 24.12 -39.81
C ILE A 341 -6.70 23.80 -38.29
N GLY A 342 -6.98 24.78 -37.42
CA GLY A 342 -7.62 24.49 -36.12
C GLY A 342 -7.08 25.21 -34.89
N THR A 343 -7.50 26.46 -34.70
CA THR A 343 -7.34 27.32 -33.52
C THR A 343 -7.97 26.72 -32.25
N LEU A 344 -7.32 26.91 -31.10
CA LEU A 344 -7.81 27.11 -29.71
C LEU A 344 -6.61 26.79 -28.81
N GLY A 345 -6.03 27.69 -28.03
CA GLY A 345 -6.69 28.54 -27.05
C GLY A 345 -5.91 28.33 -25.76
N SER A 346 -5.28 29.40 -25.31
CA SER A 346 -4.33 29.49 -24.20
C SER A 346 -4.86 29.12 -22.81
N MET A 347 -3.88 28.75 -21.97
CA MET A 347 -3.77 28.97 -20.51
C MET A 347 -4.15 27.84 -19.53
N PRO A 348 -3.44 27.81 -18.37
CA PRO A 348 -3.28 26.65 -17.49
C PRO A 348 -4.13 26.76 -16.21
N LEU A 349 -3.98 25.76 -15.34
CA LEU A 349 -4.49 25.55 -13.97
C LEU A 349 -5.59 24.48 -13.87
N GLY A 350 -5.28 23.42 -13.12
CA GLY A 350 -6.24 22.44 -12.60
C GLY A 350 -5.51 21.49 -11.65
N LEU A 351 -5.77 21.54 -10.33
CA LEU A 351 -6.89 20.92 -9.58
C LEU A 351 -6.64 19.46 -9.13
#